data_AF-A0A7K7R525-F1
#
_entry.id   AF-A0A7K7R525-F1
#
_cell.length_a   1.000
_cell.length_b   1.000
_cell.length_c   1.000
_cell.angle_alpha   90.00
_cell.angle_beta   90.00
_cell.angle_gamma   90.00
#
_symmetry.space_group_name_H-M   'P 1'
#
loop_
_entity.id
_entity.type
_entity.pdbx_description
1 polymer ?
#
loop_
_entity_poly.entity_id
_entity_poly.type
_entity_poly.pdbx_seq_one_letter_code
_entity_poly.pdbx_strand_id
1 'polypeptide(L)'
;RGSLGIDLAASVDVTLIDSTIHKTPTGVTGPIYSATSALGALLIGRSSAGVAGLTILPGVTDADYTGEIQICAYTLSPPLTIRKGTRITQLVLFKKVATEKDIFQSAPGHEARGFGSTGDTVVNLVQEMNHRPVVEITLCQRMKQQKVKMMLDTEADATIVS
;
A
#
# COMPACT_ATOMS: atom_id res chain seq x y z
N ARG A 1 27.33 -18.64 3.16
CA ARG A 1 26.92 -17.67 4.21
C ARG A 1 27.22 -16.28 3.66
N GLY A 2 26.24 -15.39 3.59
CA GLY A 2 26.36 -14.11 2.87
C GLY A 2 25.06 -13.57 2.28
N SER A 3 23.89 -14.11 2.69
CA SER A 3 22.60 -13.52 2.30
C SER A 3 22.46 -12.18 2.99
N LEU A 4 22.12 -11.13 2.23
CA LEU A 4 21.84 -9.80 2.75
C LEU A 4 20.43 -9.70 3.32
N GLY A 5 19.48 -10.42 2.73
CA GLY A 5 18.08 -10.37 3.07
C GLY A 5 17.60 -11.52 3.94
N ILE A 6 16.57 -11.24 4.74
CA ILE A 6 15.75 -12.20 5.47
C ILE A 6 14.52 -12.51 4.61
N ASP A 7 14.42 -13.73 4.08
CA ASP A 7 13.30 -14.13 3.22
C ASP A 7 11.97 -14.14 4.00
N LEU A 8 10.91 -13.58 3.43
CA LEU A 8 9.54 -13.71 3.92
C LEU A 8 8.67 -14.52 2.96
N ALA A 9 7.78 -15.32 3.54
CA ALA A 9 6.84 -16.17 2.83
C ALA A 9 5.42 -15.61 2.88
N ALA A 10 4.61 -15.94 1.87
CA ALA A 10 3.16 -15.74 1.93
C ALA A 10 2.54 -16.62 3.03
N SER A 11 1.65 -16.08 3.85
CA SER A 11 0.97 -16.84 4.91
C SER A 11 -0.29 -17.58 4.44
N VAL A 12 -0.76 -17.28 3.23
CA VAL A 12 -1.95 -17.85 2.59
C VAL A 12 -1.69 -18.17 1.12
N ASP A 13 -2.54 -19.01 0.52
CA ASP A 13 -2.58 -19.17 -0.94
C ASP A 13 -3.18 -17.91 -1.56
N VAL A 14 -2.53 -17.36 -2.59
CA VAL A 14 -2.98 -16.18 -3.33
C VAL A 14 -2.99 -16.49 -4.82
N THR A 15 -4.03 -16.09 -5.53
CA THR A 15 -4.08 -16.12 -7.00
C THR A 15 -4.28 -14.73 -7.52
N LEU A 16 -3.29 -14.21 -8.24
CA LEU A 16 -3.38 -12.93 -8.95
C LEU A 16 -4.11 -13.20 -10.26
N ILE A 17 -5.38 -12.80 -10.34
CA ILE A 17 -6.24 -13.03 -11.51
C ILE A 17 -6.19 -11.91 -12.55
N ASP A 18 -5.56 -10.79 -12.19
CA ASP A 18 -5.38 -9.60 -13.02
C ASP A 18 -3.99 -9.00 -12.79
N SER A 19 -3.71 -7.90 -13.46
CA SER A 19 -2.45 -7.16 -13.36
C SER A 19 -2.50 -6.01 -12.34
N THR A 20 -3.51 -5.97 -11.47
CA THR A 20 -3.59 -4.97 -10.40
C THR A 20 -2.68 -5.35 -9.23
N ILE A 21 -2.51 -4.43 -8.27
CA ILE A 21 -1.67 -4.67 -7.10
C ILE A 21 -2.48 -5.40 -6.04
N HIS A 22 -1.99 -6.56 -5.62
CA HIS A 22 -2.58 -7.35 -4.54
C HIS A 22 -1.69 -7.30 -3.31
N LYS A 23 -2.31 -7.16 -2.13
CA LYS A 23 -1.63 -7.27 -0.84
C LYS A 23 -1.64 -8.73 -0.39
N THR A 24 -0.46 -9.31 -0.24
CA THR A 24 -0.27 -10.67 0.26
C THR A 24 0.26 -10.63 1.70
N PRO A 25 -0.45 -11.22 2.67
CA PRO A 25 0.01 -11.28 4.05
C PRO A 25 1.22 -12.21 4.20
N THR A 26 2.08 -11.92 5.18
CA THR A 26 3.23 -12.76 5.54
C THR A 26 3.05 -13.52 6.84
N GLY A 27 2.09 -13.10 7.67
CA GLY A 27 1.92 -13.56 9.05
C GLY A 27 3.01 -13.07 9.99
N VAL A 28 3.90 -12.17 9.55
CA VAL A 28 5.00 -11.63 10.35
C VAL A 28 4.61 -10.25 10.84
N THR A 29 4.64 -10.06 12.16
CA THR A 29 4.27 -8.83 12.87
C THR A 29 5.37 -8.42 13.85
N GLY A 30 5.33 -7.16 14.27
CA GLY A 30 6.21 -6.63 15.31
C GLY A 30 7.36 -5.81 14.74
N PRO A 31 8.14 -5.15 15.63
CA PRO A 31 9.26 -4.34 15.20
C PRO A 31 10.27 -5.24 14.47
N ILE A 32 10.84 -4.73 13.39
CA ILE A 32 11.78 -5.45 12.52
C ILE A 32 12.96 -6.06 13.31
N TYR A 33 13.37 -5.35 14.36
CA TYR A 33 14.43 -5.81 15.25
C TYR A 33 14.09 -5.49 16.71
N SER A 34 13.97 -4.20 17.03
CA SER A 34 13.49 -3.70 18.32
C SER A 34 12.98 -2.28 18.15
N ALA A 35 11.98 -1.85 18.93
CA ALA A 35 11.43 -0.50 18.85
C ALA A 35 12.48 0.62 19.09
N THR A 36 13.56 0.33 19.80
CA THR A 36 14.66 1.27 20.06
C THR A 36 15.82 1.16 19.07
N SER A 37 15.70 0.34 18.02
CA SER A 37 16.76 0.12 17.04
C SER A 37 16.76 1.23 16.00
N ALA A 38 17.94 1.69 15.58
CA ALA A 38 18.10 2.55 14.41
C ALA A 38 18.06 1.76 13.09
N LEU A 39 17.54 0.52 13.07
CA LEU A 39 17.49 -0.34 11.90
C LEU A 39 16.10 -0.30 11.26
N GLY A 40 16.00 0.22 10.04
CA GLY A 40 14.84 0.01 9.17
C GLY A 40 15.06 -1.19 8.26
N ALA A 41 14.03 -1.58 7.49
CA ALA A 41 14.18 -2.56 6.42
C ALA A 41 13.63 -2.07 5.09
N LEU A 42 14.28 -2.51 4.03
CA LEU A 42 13.74 -2.49 2.68
C LEU A 42 13.18 -3.87 2.35
N LEU A 43 11.88 -3.95 2.13
CA LEU A 43 11.23 -5.08 1.51
C LEU A 43 11.48 -5.04 0.00
N ILE A 44 12.04 -6.11 -0.55
CA ILE A 44 12.31 -6.25 -1.98
C ILE A 44 12.02 -7.66 -2.46
N GLY A 45 11.52 -7.79 -3.69
CA GLY A 45 11.27 -9.10 -4.29
C GLY A 45 12.52 -9.97 -4.40
N ARG A 46 12.33 -11.29 -4.30
CA ARG A 46 13.38 -12.26 -4.59
C ARG A 46 13.53 -12.39 -6.10
N SER A 47 14.75 -12.66 -6.59
CA SER A 47 14.98 -12.90 -8.01
C SER A 47 14.12 -14.04 -8.55
N SER A 48 13.90 -15.09 -7.75
CA SER A 48 13.02 -16.20 -8.12
C SER A 48 11.56 -15.79 -8.34
N ALA A 49 11.07 -14.77 -7.60
CA ALA A 49 9.73 -14.23 -7.83
C ALA A 49 9.66 -13.49 -9.17
N GLY A 50 10.67 -12.66 -9.47
CA GLY A 50 10.76 -11.97 -10.76
C GLY A 50 10.84 -12.93 -11.95
N VAL A 51 11.64 -14.01 -11.84
CA VAL A 51 11.71 -15.06 -12.88
C VAL A 51 10.35 -15.75 -13.08
N ALA A 52 9.55 -15.89 -12.03
CA ALA A 52 8.20 -16.45 -12.11
C ALA A 52 7.14 -15.45 -12.64
N GLY A 53 7.55 -14.23 -13.03
CA GLY A 53 6.63 -13.19 -13.51
C GLY A 53 5.92 -12.40 -12.41
N LEU A 54 6.33 -12.57 -11.14
CA LEU A 54 5.80 -11.83 -10.00
C LEU A 54 6.68 -10.62 -9.70
N THR A 55 6.10 -9.43 -9.85
CA THR A 55 6.75 -8.17 -9.45
C THR A 55 6.28 -7.76 -8.07
N ILE A 56 7.25 -7.55 -7.16
CA ILE A 56 6.98 -7.07 -5.81
C ILE A 56 7.41 -5.61 -5.75
N LEU A 57 6.50 -4.75 -5.30
CA LEU A 57 6.78 -3.35 -5.10
C LEU A 57 7.69 -3.18 -3.88
N PRO A 58 8.80 -2.45 -3.99
CA PRO A 58 9.65 -2.16 -2.84
C PRO A 58 8.87 -1.40 -1.76
N GLY A 59 9.16 -1.71 -0.50
CA GLY A 59 8.55 -1.04 0.64
C GLY A 59 9.59 -0.75 1.72
N VAL A 60 9.52 0.43 2.33
CA VAL A 60 10.29 0.74 3.53
C VAL A 60 9.44 0.39 4.74
N THR A 61 10.01 -0.37 5.67
CA THR A 61 9.39 -0.68 6.95
C THR A 61 10.21 -0.02 8.04
N ASP A 62 9.53 0.74 8.89
CA ASP A 62 10.14 1.43 10.03
C ASP A 62 10.45 0.47 11.18
N ALA A 63 11.44 0.83 11.99
CA ALA A 63 11.94 -0.02 13.08
C ALA A 63 10.87 -0.33 14.14
N ASP A 64 9.94 0.61 14.36
CA ASP A 64 8.86 0.59 15.34
C ASP A 64 7.51 0.19 14.73
N TYR A 65 7.46 -0.16 13.44
CA TYR A 65 6.25 -0.70 12.84
C TYR A 65 5.87 -2.02 13.52
N THR A 66 4.67 -2.09 14.09
CA THR A 66 4.18 -3.28 14.81
C THR A 66 3.12 -4.07 14.05
N GLY A 67 2.60 -3.50 12.96
CA GLY A 67 1.63 -4.16 12.10
C GLY A 67 2.21 -5.36 11.37
N GLU A 68 1.36 -6.03 10.61
CA GLU A 68 1.80 -7.13 9.75
C GLU A 68 2.57 -6.60 8.55
N ILE A 69 3.72 -7.18 8.25
CA ILE A 69 4.44 -6.92 7.02
C ILE A 69 3.66 -7.52 5.87
N GLN A 70 3.14 -6.67 4.98
CA GLN A 70 2.40 -7.08 3.80
C GLN A 70 3.24 -6.91 2.53
N ILE A 71 3.03 -7.81 1.56
CA ILE A 71 3.71 -7.81 0.28
C ILE A 71 2.76 -7.24 -0.77
N CYS A 72 3.06 -6.06 -1.30
CA CYS A 72 2.35 -5.54 -2.45
C CYS A 72 2.96 -6.11 -3.73
N ALA A 73 2.20 -6.90 -4.49
CA ALA A 73 2.70 -7.56 -5.68
C ALA A 73 1.69 -7.54 -6.82
N TYR A 74 2.18 -7.59 -8.05
CA TYR A 74 1.38 -7.74 -9.26
C TYR A 74 2.09 -8.68 -10.25
N THR A 75 1.35 -9.21 -11.20
CA THR A 75 1.88 -9.97 -12.34
C THR A 75 1.48 -9.28 -13.64
N LEU A 76 2.31 -9.38 -14.68
CA LEU A 76 1.95 -8.94 -16.03
C LEU A 76 1.30 -10.08 -16.85
N SER A 77 1.28 -11.30 -16.32
CA SER A 77 0.76 -12.49 -17.00
C SER A 77 -0.13 -13.28 -16.05
N PRO A 78 -1.32 -12.77 -15.72
CA PRO A 78 -2.30 -13.52 -14.93
C PRO A 78 -2.86 -14.73 -15.72
N PRO A 79 -3.29 -15.81 -15.04
CA PRO A 79 -3.27 -15.97 -13.59
C PRO A 79 -1.88 -16.40 -13.07
N LEU A 80 -1.48 -15.86 -11.91
CA LEU A 80 -0.28 -16.30 -11.18
C LEU A 80 -0.66 -16.74 -9.77
N THR A 81 -0.30 -17.98 -9.40
CA THR A 81 -0.58 -18.54 -8.07
C THR A 81 0.66 -18.52 -7.18
N ILE A 82 0.51 -18.00 -5.98
CA ILE A 82 1.48 -18.04 -4.90
C ILE A 82 0.95 -19.00 -3.84
N ARG A 83 1.68 -20.09 -3.57
CA ARG A 83 1.31 -21.01 -2.49
C ARG A 83 1.76 -20.48 -1.14
N LYS A 84 0.97 -20.74 -0.10
CA LYS A 84 1.35 -20.55 1.30
C LYS A 84 2.73 -21.14 1.56
N GLY A 85 3.56 -20.41 2.29
CA GLY A 85 4.94 -20.81 2.61
C GLY A 85 5.96 -20.51 1.50
N THR A 86 5.53 -20.06 0.32
CA THR A 86 6.45 -19.65 -0.74
C THR A 86 7.16 -18.36 -0.34
N ARG A 87 8.49 -18.41 -0.24
CA ARG A 87 9.34 -17.24 -0.01
C ARG A 87 9.44 -16.42 -1.28
N ILE A 88 8.78 -15.27 -1.32
CA ILE A 88 8.69 -14.43 -2.54
C ILE A 88 9.38 -13.08 -2.39
N THR A 89 9.54 -12.59 -1.15
CA THR A 89 10.20 -11.32 -0.84
C THR A 89 11.30 -11.52 0.19
N GLN A 90 12.11 -10.50 0.42
CA GLN A 90 13.10 -10.47 1.49
C GLN A 90 13.19 -9.07 2.11
N LEU A 91 13.53 -9.01 3.39
CA LEU A 91 13.87 -7.78 4.10
C LEU A 91 15.38 -7.59 4.13
N VAL A 92 15.86 -6.47 3.61
CA VAL A 92 17.26 -6.05 3.73
C VAL A 92 17.33 -4.97 4.80
N LEU A 93 18.09 -5.20 5.86
CA LEU A 93 18.21 -4.28 6.99
C LEU A 93 19.20 -3.16 6.67
N PHE A 94 18.83 -1.93 7.01
CA PHE A 94 19.69 -0.76 6.87
C PHE A 94 19.77 -0.02 8.20
N LYS A 95 20.98 0.41 8.56
CA LYS A 95 21.16 1.36 9.66
C LYS A 95 20.76 2.74 9.18
N LYS A 96 19.77 3.34 9.85
CA LYS A 96 19.48 4.76 9.73
C LYS A 96 20.75 5.50 10.16
N VAL A 97 21.41 6.14 9.20
CA VAL A 97 22.48 7.08 9.50
C VAL A 97 21.80 8.37 9.91
N ALA A 98 22.03 8.80 11.15
CA ALA A 98 21.68 10.15 11.56
C ALA A 98 22.55 11.10 10.73
N THR A 99 22.02 11.61 9.62
CA THR A 99 22.59 12.80 8.98
C THR A 99 22.45 13.96 9.96
N GLU A 100 23.36 14.94 9.93
CA GLU A 100 23.29 16.20 10.70
C GLU A 100 22.02 17.03 10.40
N LYS A 101 21.06 16.43 9.69
CA LYS A 101 19.74 16.90 9.34
C LYS A 101 18.66 15.82 9.61
N ASP A 102 18.16 15.71 10.84
CA ASP A 102 16.70 15.82 11.02
C ASP A 102 16.26 17.30 10.79
N ILE A 103 17.23 18.20 10.65
CA ILE A 103 17.21 19.56 10.10
C ILE A 103 16.90 19.55 8.57
N PHE A 104 15.69 19.16 8.18
CA PHE A 104 15.04 19.88 7.09
C PHE A 104 14.52 21.22 7.67
N GLN A 105 15.43 22.09 8.10
CA GLN A 105 15.12 23.51 8.06
C GLN A 105 15.16 23.89 6.59
N SER A 106 14.00 24.25 6.08
CA SER A 106 13.74 24.75 4.74
C SER A 106 14.93 25.55 4.22
N ALA A 107 15.71 24.98 3.31
CA ALA A 107 16.66 25.76 2.55
C ALA A 107 15.84 26.71 1.67
N PRO A 108 15.99 28.05 1.80
CA PRO A 108 15.29 28.95 0.91
C PRO A 108 15.89 28.79 -0.49
N GLY A 109 15.12 28.22 -1.42
CA GLY A 109 15.47 28.20 -2.85
C GLY A 109 15.83 26.86 -3.48
N HIS A 110 15.63 25.72 -2.80
CA HIS A 110 15.70 24.41 -3.48
C HIS A 110 14.31 23.76 -3.52
N GLU A 111 13.62 23.95 -4.65
CA GLU A 111 12.40 23.22 -5.04
C GLU A 111 12.73 21.74 -5.30
N ALA A 112 13.07 21.00 -4.26
CA ALA A 112 13.22 19.55 -4.31
C ALA A 112 11.83 18.90 -4.20
N ARG A 113 11.09 18.95 -5.31
CA ARG A 113 9.86 18.16 -5.51
C ARG A 113 10.23 16.66 -5.56
N GLY A 114 9.87 15.91 -4.53
CA GLY A 114 9.97 14.45 -4.49
C GLY A 114 9.03 13.83 -3.45
N PHE A 115 8.25 12.82 -3.86
CA PHE A 115 7.39 11.95 -3.04
C PHE A 115 6.57 12.61 -1.91
N GLY A 116 5.75 13.62 -2.26
CA GLY A 116 4.55 13.95 -1.46
C GLY A 116 4.71 14.91 -0.28
N SER A 117 5.79 15.69 -0.19
CA SER A 117 6.04 16.61 0.93
C SER A 117 5.36 17.99 0.84
N THR A 118 4.58 18.28 -0.20
CA THR A 118 3.73 19.48 -0.24
C THR A 118 2.53 19.27 -1.17
N GLY A 119 1.32 19.25 -0.59
CA GLY A 119 0.06 19.55 -1.29
C GLY A 119 -0.57 18.40 -2.08
N ASP A 120 -1.84 18.16 -1.78
CA ASP A 120 -2.85 17.32 -2.43
C ASP A 120 -2.47 15.88 -2.76
N THR A 121 -3.32 14.95 -2.32
CA THR A 121 -3.28 13.52 -2.66
C THR A 121 -3.05 13.32 -4.17
N VAL A 122 -1.80 13.08 -4.60
CA VAL A 122 -1.43 12.89 -6.02
C VAL A 122 -1.84 11.51 -6.54
N VAL A 123 -2.32 10.63 -5.65
CA VAL A 123 -2.73 9.27 -5.97
C VAL A 123 -4.11 9.02 -5.38
N ASN A 124 -5.14 9.18 -6.19
CA ASN A 124 -6.49 8.77 -5.82
C ASN A 124 -6.65 7.28 -6.13
N LEU A 125 -7.19 6.53 -5.17
CA LEU A 125 -7.67 5.17 -5.44
C LEU A 125 -8.85 5.27 -6.41
N VAL A 126 -8.63 4.92 -7.67
CA VAL A 126 -9.70 4.78 -8.65
C VAL A 126 -10.09 3.31 -8.70
N GLN A 127 -11.21 2.98 -8.07
CA GLN A 127 -11.79 1.65 -8.13
C GLN A 127 -12.96 1.66 -9.13
N GLU A 128 -12.94 0.78 -10.12
CA GLU A 128 -14.12 0.55 -10.96
C GLU A 128 -15.24 -0.04 -10.09
N MET A 129 -16.35 0.69 -9.98
CA MET A 129 -17.54 0.22 -9.28
C MET A 129 -18.46 -0.51 -10.26
N ASN A 130 -18.55 -1.83 -10.13
CA ASN A 130 -19.47 -2.66 -10.93
C ASN A 130 -20.95 -2.30 -10.72
N HIS A 131 -21.28 -1.68 -9.57
CA HIS A 131 -22.60 -1.15 -9.26
C HIS A 131 -22.46 0.25 -8.66
N ARG A 132 -23.19 1.23 -9.22
CA ARG A 132 -23.29 2.58 -8.67
C ARG A 132 -24.29 2.55 -7.50
N PRO A 133 -23.89 2.77 -6.23
CA PRO A 133 -24.78 2.70 -5.07
C PRO A 133 -25.66 3.95 -5.08
N VAL A 134 -26.76 3.89 -5.81
CA VAL A 134 -27.75 4.95 -5.89
C VAL A 134 -28.89 4.59 -4.95
N VAL A 135 -29.18 5.47 -3.99
CA VAL A 135 -30.33 5.37 -3.09
C VAL A 135 -31.38 6.38 -3.54
N GLU A 136 -32.64 5.96 -3.59
CA GLU A 136 -33.77 6.87 -3.79
C GLU A 136 -34.21 7.40 -2.42
N ILE A 137 -34.01 8.70 -2.18
CA ILE A 137 -34.52 9.39 -1.00
C ILE A 137 -35.75 10.22 -1.36
N THR A 138 -36.66 10.41 -0.40
CA THR A 138 -37.81 11.30 -0.57
C THR A 138 -37.54 12.58 0.21
N LEU A 139 -37.31 13.68 -0.52
CA LEU A 139 -37.18 15.01 0.05
C LEU A 139 -38.58 15.60 0.29
N CYS A 140 -38.88 15.89 1.54
CA CYS A 140 -40.13 16.52 1.95
C CYS A 140 -39.87 18.00 2.27
N GLN A 141 -40.49 18.92 1.52
CA GLN A 141 -40.44 20.35 1.82
C GLN A 141 -41.86 20.92 1.90
N ARG A 142 -42.24 21.36 3.11
CA ARG A 142 -43.60 21.79 3.48
C ARG A 142 -44.66 20.72 3.15
N MET A 143 -45.33 20.86 1.99
CA MET A 143 -46.42 19.99 1.51
C MET A 143 -46.07 19.23 0.22
N LYS A 144 -44.83 19.36 -0.28
CA LYS A 144 -44.37 18.68 -1.49
C LYS A 144 -43.36 17.62 -1.12
N GLN A 145 -43.57 16.42 -1.64
CA GLN A 145 -42.62 15.32 -1.58
C GLN A 145 -42.03 15.14 -2.97
N GLN A 146 -40.70 15.07 -3.04
CA GLN A 146 -39.99 14.80 -4.28
C GLN A 146 -39.00 13.67 -4.06
N LYS A 147 -39.10 12.64 -4.90
CA LYS A 147 -38.13 11.56 -4.91
C LYS A 147 -36.89 11.98 -5.69
N VAL A 148 -35.73 11.79 -5.08
CA VAL A 148 -34.43 12.09 -5.68
C VAL A 148 -33.53 10.88 -5.53
N LYS A 149 -32.87 10.52 -6.63
CA LYS A 149 -31.86 9.47 -6.66
C LYS A 149 -30.51 10.10 -6.30
N MET A 150 -29.91 9.66 -5.21
CA MET A 150 -28.63 10.13 -4.70
C MET A 150 -27.59 9.01 -4.76
N MET A 151 -26.35 9.36 -5.09
CA MET A 151 -25.23 8.42 -5.00
C MET A 151 -24.74 8.40 -3.55
N LEU A 152 -24.61 7.21 -2.96
CA LEU A 152 -23.95 7.02 -1.68
C LEU A 152 -22.44 7.17 -1.89
N ASP A 153 -21.84 8.14 -1.20
CA ASP A 153 -20.40 8.31 -1.14
C ASP A 153 -19.81 7.39 -0.06
N THR A 154 -18.65 6.78 -0.34
CA THR A 154 -17.96 5.85 0.56
C THR A 154 -16.94 6.56 1.44
N GLU A 155 -17.31 7.70 2.02
CA GLU A 155 -16.48 8.51 2.94
C GLU A 155 -15.28 9.23 2.30
N ALA A 156 -15.49 9.91 1.16
CA ALA A 156 -14.51 10.85 0.60
C ALA A 156 -15.10 12.28 0.47
N ASP A 157 -15.42 12.91 1.60
CA ASP A 157 -15.72 14.34 1.86
C ASP A 157 -16.52 15.19 0.83
N ALA A 158 -17.12 14.62 -0.21
CA ALA A 158 -17.80 15.37 -1.26
C ALA A 158 -19.03 14.62 -1.81
N THR A 159 -20.21 15.05 -1.40
CA THR A 159 -21.49 14.60 -1.97
C THR A 159 -21.86 15.44 -3.19
N ILE A 160 -21.99 14.79 -4.36
CA ILE A 160 -22.46 15.43 -5.61
C ILE A 160 -23.97 15.18 -5.75
N VAL A 161 -24.73 16.28 -5.89
CA VAL A 161 -26.16 16.25 -6.22
C VAL A 161 -26.32 16.73 -7.67
N SER A 162 -26.94 15.92 -8.53
CA SER A 162 -27.30 16.30 -9.91
C SER A 162 -28.80 16.50 -10.05
#